data_AF-A0AAV8G8L5-F1
#
_entry.id   AF-A0AAV8G8L5-F1
#
_cell.length_a   1.000
_cell.length_b   1.000
_cell.length_c   1.000
_cell.angle_alpha   90.00
_cell.angle_beta   90.00
_cell.angle_gamma   90.00
#
_symmetry.space_group_name_H-M   'P 1'
#
loop_
_entity.id
_entity.type
_entity.pdbx_description
1 polymer ?
#
loop_
_entity_poly.entity_id
_entity_poly.type
_entity_poly.pdbx_seq_one_letter_code
_entity_poly.pdbx_strand_id
1 'polypeptide(L)'
;MALAQSSPRGLISIREMASRSYQLKINYSATIKFRPGSYLKSPSFSVGGYEWMLFYYPRGRKETSDRGQGVSVSLYVFLRTVAKNVDAIFDFTLLENNGSLSTTKTKRVSQAFSHDSFASRDLPSGCWVRLFTQDDTVDKYLLDGHIIITCTVTILGSDSTPAGSSSTTPSLDFREDFANLWLDKDMLDVTFEVNGELFQAHKLVLAARSPVFKNILFGVGPSQQGRLSGAGAVQIEGMQPSVFKMMIQFIYTDSVPHDQELANNDIDTLAITQQLLAAADTYALTMLKLMCEERLCRELSIDSFATTLVLAEQHDCLRLKAACLYFASDPENLSKIALTDEYLNLSLAYPSILRALRDKCRAGPLDSDHSSTST
;
A
#
# COMPACT_ATOMS: atom_id res chain seq x y z
N MET A 1 -35.45 45.85 -5.79
CA MET A 1 -34.22 45.40 -6.48
C MET A 1 -33.09 45.43 -5.45
N ALA A 2 -32.80 44.29 -4.81
CA ALA A 2 -31.66 44.15 -3.89
C ALA A 2 -30.75 43.08 -4.49
N LEU A 3 -29.54 43.49 -4.84
CA LEU A 3 -28.52 42.65 -5.45
C LEU A 3 -27.98 41.68 -4.39
N ALA A 4 -28.07 40.39 -4.67
CA ALA A 4 -27.41 39.35 -3.90
C ALA A 4 -25.88 39.54 -3.98
N GLN A 5 -25.24 39.82 -2.85
CA GLN A 5 -23.79 39.73 -2.72
C GLN A 5 -23.41 38.26 -2.62
N SER A 6 -22.76 37.73 -3.66
CA SER A 6 -22.15 36.41 -3.66
C SER A 6 -20.97 36.38 -2.68
N SER A 7 -21.03 35.48 -1.70
CA SER A 7 -19.91 35.16 -0.80
C SER A 7 -18.68 34.69 -1.61
N PRO A 8 -17.45 35.16 -1.32
CA PRO A 8 -16.26 34.69 -2.01
C PRO A 8 -15.96 33.25 -1.58
N ARG A 9 -15.87 32.35 -2.56
CA ARG A 9 -15.34 30.99 -2.37
C ARG A 9 -13.95 31.12 -1.74
N GLY A 10 -13.77 30.56 -0.54
CA GLY A 10 -12.49 30.55 0.14
C GLY A 10 -11.41 29.95 -0.75
N LEU A 11 -10.38 30.74 -1.08
CA LEU A 11 -9.17 30.22 -1.69
C LEU A 11 -8.39 29.47 -0.61
N ILE A 12 -8.17 28.17 -0.82
CA ILE A 12 -7.22 27.40 -0.03
C ILE A 12 -5.82 27.94 -0.38
N SER A 13 -5.16 28.59 0.59
CA SER A 13 -3.77 29.01 0.42
C SER A 13 -2.87 27.81 0.68
N ILE A 14 -2.16 27.38 -0.36
CA ILE A 14 -1.15 26.31 -0.27
C ILE A 14 0.17 26.97 0.10
N ARG A 15 0.75 26.63 1.25
CA ARG A 15 2.05 27.14 1.70
C ARG A 15 3.14 26.09 1.60
N GLU A 16 4.36 26.52 1.31
CA GLU A 16 5.55 25.68 1.42
C GLU A 16 5.90 25.48 2.91
N MET A 17 5.89 24.23 3.37
CA MET A 17 6.22 23.86 4.76
C MET A 17 7.70 23.56 4.94
N ALA A 18 8.29 22.89 3.96
CA ALA A 18 9.69 22.52 3.95
C ALA A 18 10.14 22.26 2.52
N SER A 19 11.35 22.67 2.17
CA SER A 19 11.93 22.38 0.86
C SER A 19 13.40 22.03 1.00
N ARG A 20 13.85 20.99 0.28
CA ARG A 20 15.24 20.56 0.27
C ARG A 20 15.59 19.85 -1.02
N SER A 21 16.81 20.07 -1.49
CA SER A 21 17.37 19.37 -2.65
C SER A 21 18.22 18.17 -2.23
N TYR A 22 18.07 17.08 -2.97
CA TYR A 22 18.86 15.86 -2.89
C TYR A 22 19.50 15.57 -4.25
N GLN A 23 20.79 15.26 -4.25
CA GLN A 23 21.55 15.01 -5.48
C GLN A 23 21.89 13.53 -5.61
N LEU A 24 21.44 12.91 -6.69
CA LEU A 24 21.70 11.52 -7.04
C LEU A 24 22.74 11.46 -8.15
N LYS A 25 23.91 10.87 -7.86
CA LYS A 25 24.99 10.62 -8.82
C LYS A 25 24.97 9.16 -9.27
N ILE A 26 24.88 8.93 -10.57
CA ILE A 26 24.65 7.60 -11.16
C ILE A 26 25.78 7.28 -12.13
N ASN A 27 26.45 6.14 -11.95
CA ASN A 27 27.37 5.63 -12.96
C ASN A 27 26.55 5.06 -14.13
N TYR A 28 26.53 5.79 -15.25
CA TYR A 28 25.69 5.44 -16.39
C TYR A 28 26.14 4.14 -17.05
N SER A 29 27.44 3.97 -17.26
CA SER A 29 28.01 2.78 -17.91
C SER A 29 27.73 1.47 -17.16
N ALA A 30 27.62 1.53 -15.84
CA ALA A 30 27.24 0.39 -15.00
C ALA A 30 25.74 0.12 -15.06
N THR A 31 24.92 1.17 -14.95
CA THR A 31 23.46 1.04 -14.87
C THR A 31 22.79 0.75 -16.21
N ILE A 32 23.38 1.16 -17.34
CA ILE A 32 22.77 0.92 -18.66
C ILE A 32 22.72 -0.56 -19.06
N LYS A 33 23.55 -1.38 -18.40
CA LYS A 33 23.57 -2.84 -18.56
C LYS A 33 22.39 -3.54 -17.88
N PHE A 34 21.60 -2.83 -17.08
CA PHE A 34 20.47 -3.38 -16.36
C PHE A 34 19.38 -3.86 -17.34
N ARG A 35 18.66 -4.92 -16.98
CA ARG A 35 17.48 -5.36 -17.73
C ARG A 35 16.36 -4.30 -17.59
N PRO A 36 15.50 -4.10 -18.60
CA PRO A 36 14.30 -3.29 -18.45
C PRO A 36 13.49 -3.73 -17.22
N GLY A 37 12.96 -2.77 -16.45
CA GLY A 37 12.31 -3.05 -15.16
C GLY A 37 13.25 -3.12 -13.95
N SER A 38 14.56 -3.28 -14.16
CA SER A 38 15.56 -3.17 -13.08
C SER A 38 15.90 -1.71 -12.79
N TYR A 39 16.25 -1.42 -11.53
CA TYR A 39 16.46 -0.06 -11.06
C TYR A 39 17.64 0.07 -10.09
N LEU A 40 18.17 1.29 -9.99
CA LEU A 40 19.06 1.72 -8.92
C LEU A 40 18.24 2.45 -7.85
N LYS A 41 18.43 2.08 -6.59
CA LYS A 41 17.78 2.69 -5.43
C LYS A 41 18.72 3.71 -4.77
N SER A 42 18.23 4.92 -4.47
CA SER A 42 19.00 5.88 -3.68
C SER A 42 18.99 5.51 -2.20
N PRO A 43 19.97 5.99 -1.41
CA PRO A 43 19.80 6.16 0.02
C PRO A 43 18.52 6.94 0.34
N SER A 44 17.95 6.70 1.53
CA SER A 44 16.85 7.50 2.05
C SER A 44 17.33 8.92 2.38
N PHE A 45 16.47 9.92 2.24
CA PHE A 45 16.77 11.29 2.64
C PHE A 45 15.53 11.98 3.21
N SER A 46 15.74 12.83 4.22
CA SER A 46 14.64 13.45 4.97
C SER A 46 14.33 14.87 4.48
N VAL A 47 13.04 15.14 4.25
CA VAL A 47 12.48 16.47 3.94
C VAL A 47 11.13 16.62 4.62
N GLY A 48 10.96 17.70 5.40
CA GLY A 48 9.70 18.02 6.08
C GLY A 48 9.23 16.97 7.10
N GLY A 49 10.15 16.25 7.74
CA GLY A 49 9.82 15.17 8.69
C GLY A 49 9.55 13.81 8.05
N TYR A 50 9.60 13.72 6.71
CA TYR A 50 9.36 12.50 5.95
C TYR A 50 10.65 11.97 5.33
N GLU A 51 10.77 10.64 5.28
CA GLU A 51 11.84 9.91 4.60
C GLU A 51 11.44 9.59 3.17
N TRP A 52 12.24 10.04 2.22
CA TRP A 52 12.02 9.88 0.78
C TRP A 52 13.11 9.03 0.15
N MET A 53 12.82 8.48 -1.03
CA MET A 53 13.74 7.64 -1.77
C MET A 53 13.47 7.71 -3.27
N LEU A 54 14.54 7.59 -4.06
CA LEU A 54 14.47 7.63 -5.52
C LEU A 54 14.77 6.25 -6.10
N PHE A 55 14.02 5.89 -7.15
CA PHE A 55 14.24 4.69 -7.95
C PHE A 55 14.52 5.10 -9.38
N TYR A 56 15.75 4.87 -9.84
CA TYR A 56 16.22 5.20 -11.17
C TYR A 56 16.17 3.98 -12.10
N TYR A 57 15.42 4.08 -13.18
CA TYR A 57 15.25 3.05 -14.19
C TYR A 57 15.99 3.46 -15.48
N PRO A 58 17.21 2.97 -15.71
CA PRO A 58 18.03 3.34 -16.87
C PRO A 58 17.41 2.93 -18.20
N ARG A 59 16.54 1.90 -18.21
CA ARG A 59 15.86 1.40 -19.41
C ARG A 59 14.33 1.40 -19.29
N GLY A 60 13.81 2.17 -18.34
CA GLY A 60 12.37 2.22 -18.06
C GLY A 60 11.88 0.94 -17.39
N ARG A 61 10.57 0.91 -17.10
CA ARG A 61 9.93 -0.17 -16.32
C ARG A 61 9.48 -1.37 -17.18
N LYS A 62 9.24 -1.16 -18.47
CA LYS A 62 8.83 -2.17 -19.46
C LYS A 62 9.78 -2.10 -20.66
N GLU A 63 9.94 -3.20 -21.38
CA GLU A 63 10.83 -3.30 -22.56
C GLU A 63 10.50 -2.30 -23.68
N THR A 64 9.23 -1.92 -23.81
CA THR A 64 8.77 -0.88 -24.73
C THR A 64 7.90 0.12 -23.99
N SER A 65 8.06 1.40 -24.28
CA SER A 65 7.06 2.39 -23.88
C SER A 65 5.71 2.04 -24.55
N ASP A 66 4.59 2.25 -23.87
CA ASP A 66 3.22 1.95 -24.37
C ASP A 66 2.86 2.70 -25.70
N ARG A 67 3.79 3.46 -26.27
CA ARG A 67 3.65 4.24 -27.52
C ARG A 67 4.73 3.94 -28.58
N GLY A 68 5.54 2.89 -28.42
CA GLY A 68 6.57 2.53 -29.41
C GLY A 68 7.74 3.52 -29.53
N GLN A 69 7.92 4.41 -28.54
CA GLN A 69 8.97 5.43 -28.52
C GLN A 69 10.14 4.97 -27.65
N GLY A 70 11.06 4.18 -28.21
CA GLY A 70 12.42 3.90 -27.71
C GLY A 70 12.59 3.46 -26.24
N VAL A 71 13.84 3.26 -25.84
CA VAL A 71 14.22 3.00 -24.44
C VAL A 71 14.30 4.34 -23.69
N SER A 72 13.55 4.48 -22.59
CA SER A 72 13.49 5.74 -21.84
C SER A 72 14.10 5.63 -20.45
N VAL A 73 14.86 6.64 -20.05
CA VAL A 73 15.37 6.78 -18.67
C VAL A 73 14.29 7.43 -17.81
N SER A 74 13.91 6.79 -16.70
CA SER A 74 12.82 7.24 -15.83
C SER A 74 13.22 7.25 -14.36
N LEU A 75 12.57 8.11 -13.58
CA LEU A 75 12.77 8.23 -12.14
C LEU A 75 11.42 8.16 -11.42
N TYR A 76 11.40 7.44 -10.31
CA TYR A 76 10.23 7.31 -9.43
C TYR A 76 10.60 7.81 -8.04
N VAL A 77 9.66 8.51 -7.40
CA VAL A 77 9.80 8.91 -6.01
C VAL A 77 8.95 8.02 -5.13
N PHE A 78 9.53 7.66 -3.99
CA PHE A 78 8.90 6.86 -2.98
C PHE A 78 8.95 7.58 -1.63
N LEU A 79 7.79 7.64 -0.98
CA LEU A 79 7.68 8.05 0.41
C LEU A 79 7.84 6.81 1.29
N ARG A 80 8.90 6.77 2.10
CA ARG A 80 9.19 5.66 3.01
C ARG A 80 8.51 5.82 4.36
N THR A 81 8.34 7.04 4.85
CA THR A 81 7.59 7.30 6.09
C THR A 81 6.13 6.94 5.90
N VAL A 82 5.56 6.21 6.86
CA VAL A 82 4.12 5.94 6.90
C VAL A 82 3.39 7.25 7.20
N ALA A 83 2.68 7.79 6.20
CA ALA A 83 1.93 9.03 6.32
C ALA A 83 0.66 9.00 5.46
N LYS A 84 -0.31 9.87 5.79
CA LYS A 84 -1.55 10.07 5.03
C LYS A 84 -1.58 11.48 4.46
N ASN A 85 -1.93 11.60 3.18
CA ASN A 85 -2.17 12.87 2.49
C ASN A 85 -1.01 13.87 2.57
N VAL A 86 0.21 13.44 2.25
CA VAL A 86 1.35 14.34 2.12
C VAL A 86 1.36 14.94 0.73
N ASP A 87 0.99 16.21 0.62
CA ASP A 87 1.12 16.94 -0.64
C ASP A 87 2.58 17.38 -0.83
N ALA A 88 3.19 16.96 -1.94
CA ALA A 88 4.56 17.32 -2.24
C ALA A 88 4.75 17.62 -3.74
N ILE A 89 5.57 18.65 -4.00
CA ILE A 89 6.07 18.99 -5.32
C ILE A 89 7.50 18.48 -5.45
N PHE A 90 7.79 17.86 -6.59
CA PHE A 90 9.12 17.41 -6.95
C PHE A 90 9.58 18.15 -8.20
N ASP A 91 10.71 18.83 -8.08
CA ASP A 91 11.42 19.41 -9.21
C ASP A 91 12.68 18.60 -9.49
N PHE A 92 12.70 17.93 -10.65
CA PHE A 92 13.87 17.17 -11.11
C PHE A 92 14.64 17.99 -12.13
N THR A 93 15.93 18.16 -11.90
CA THR A 93 16.83 18.86 -12.81
C THR A 93 18.06 18.02 -13.08
N LEU A 94 18.38 17.81 -14.35
CA LEU A 94 19.60 17.13 -14.79
C LEU A 94 20.75 18.13 -14.84
N LEU A 95 21.95 17.68 -14.48
CA LEU A 95 23.17 18.44 -14.75
C LEU A 95 23.62 18.19 -16.19
N GLU A 96 23.88 19.25 -16.95
CA GLU A 96 24.49 19.15 -18.26
C GLU A 96 26.01 18.91 -18.14
N ASN A 97 26.61 18.41 -19.22
CA ASN A 97 28.04 18.11 -19.30
C ASN A 97 28.95 19.35 -19.17
N ASN A 98 28.40 20.56 -19.30
CA ASN A 98 29.08 21.82 -19.03
C ASN A 98 29.02 22.24 -17.55
N GLY A 99 28.44 21.40 -16.68
CA GLY A 99 28.29 21.67 -15.25
C GLY A 99 27.14 22.59 -14.87
N SER A 100 26.31 23.03 -15.84
CA SER A 100 25.12 23.84 -15.58
C SER A 100 23.87 22.97 -15.33
N LEU A 101 22.93 23.48 -14.56
CA LEU A 101 21.63 22.83 -14.36
C LEU A 101 20.75 23.02 -15.61
N SER A 102 20.27 21.91 -16.17
CA SER A 102 19.45 21.90 -17.38
C SER A 102 18.06 22.48 -17.14
N THR A 103 17.85 23.74 -17.53
CA THR A 103 16.54 24.41 -17.50
C THR A 103 15.51 23.76 -18.45
N THR A 104 15.96 23.13 -19.53
CA THR A 104 15.08 22.55 -20.58
C THR A 104 14.46 21.19 -20.18
N LYS A 105 15.02 20.53 -19.17
CA LYS A 105 14.57 19.20 -18.70
C LYS A 105 14.07 19.22 -17.27
N THR A 106 13.75 20.40 -16.74
CA THR A 106 13.06 20.50 -15.46
C THR A 106 11.67 19.87 -15.59
N LYS A 107 11.38 18.92 -14.70
CA LYS A 107 10.08 18.28 -14.62
C LYS A 107 9.54 18.49 -13.22
N ARG A 108 8.38 19.15 -13.16
CA ARG A 108 7.62 19.36 -11.95
C ARG A 108 6.51 18.34 -11.85
N VAL A 109 6.42 17.64 -10.73
CA VAL A 109 5.31 16.73 -10.44
C VAL A 109 4.76 17.05 -9.06
N SER A 110 3.44 17.24 -8.98
CA SER A 110 2.71 17.39 -7.71
C SER A 110 1.91 16.12 -7.47
N GLN A 111 2.01 15.56 -6.27
CA GLN A 111 1.32 14.33 -5.92
C GLN A 111 1.03 14.31 -4.42
N ALA A 112 -0.18 13.88 -4.07
CA ALA A 112 -0.54 13.50 -2.71
C ALA A 112 -0.06 12.06 -2.45
N PHE A 113 0.72 11.87 -1.40
CA PHE A 113 1.21 10.56 -0.98
C PHE A 113 0.41 10.07 0.22
N SER A 114 -0.10 8.85 0.12
CA SER A 114 -0.60 8.09 1.25
C SER A 114 0.04 6.71 1.26
N HIS A 115 0.24 6.14 2.45
CA HIS A 115 0.76 4.77 2.56
C HIS A 115 -0.19 3.74 1.91
N ASP A 116 -1.49 4.02 1.81
CA ASP A 116 -2.52 3.15 1.19
C ASP A 116 -2.44 3.06 -0.35
N SER A 117 -1.55 3.83 -0.94
CA SER A 117 -1.49 4.10 -2.38
C SER A 117 -0.77 2.97 -3.17
N PHE A 118 -0.71 1.78 -2.57
CA PHE A 118 0.05 0.61 -2.99
C PHE A 118 -0.82 -0.66 -3.21
N ALA A 119 -2.15 -0.51 -3.28
CA ALA A 119 -3.11 -1.62 -3.31
C ALA A 119 -3.53 -2.17 -4.69
N SER A 120 -2.90 -1.78 -5.81
CA SER A 120 -3.25 -2.30 -7.14
C SER A 120 -2.06 -2.97 -7.83
N ARG A 121 -2.33 -3.95 -8.71
CA ARG A 121 -1.38 -4.79 -9.46
C ARG A 121 -0.42 -4.05 -10.42
N ASP A 122 -0.41 -2.73 -10.39
CA ASP A 122 0.63 -1.88 -10.96
C ASP A 122 1.36 -1.17 -9.81
N LEU A 123 2.69 -1.35 -9.72
CA LEU A 123 3.56 -0.55 -8.81
C LEU A 123 3.11 0.93 -8.81
N PRO A 124 3.31 1.59 -7.66
CA PRO A 124 2.32 2.25 -6.82
C PRO A 124 1.99 3.66 -7.28
N SER A 125 1.07 4.37 -6.64
CA SER A 125 0.94 5.83 -6.82
C SER A 125 2.08 6.60 -6.13
N GLY A 126 3.31 6.20 -6.43
CA GLY A 126 4.45 7.11 -6.41
C GLY A 126 4.43 7.94 -7.70
N CYS A 127 4.86 9.19 -7.61
CA CYS A 127 4.99 10.01 -8.80
C CYS A 127 6.21 9.53 -9.62
N TRP A 128 6.09 9.56 -10.95
CA TRP A 128 7.17 9.18 -11.84
C TRP A 128 7.35 10.22 -12.93
N VAL A 129 8.58 10.27 -13.42
CA VAL A 129 8.96 11.20 -14.48
C VAL A 129 9.85 10.48 -15.49
N ARG A 130 9.53 10.66 -16.77
CA ARG A 130 10.47 10.35 -17.85
C ARG A 130 11.48 11.50 -17.94
N LEU A 131 12.75 11.19 -17.75
CA LEU A 131 13.84 12.18 -17.83
C LEU A 131 14.17 12.47 -19.31
N PHE A 132 14.51 11.42 -20.06
CA PHE A 132 14.81 11.52 -21.49
C PHE A 132 14.80 10.14 -22.18
N THR A 133 14.84 10.14 -23.52
CA THR A 133 15.03 8.96 -24.37
C THR A 133 16.51 8.72 -24.60
N GLN A 134 16.93 7.45 -24.56
CA GLN A 134 18.35 7.08 -24.61
C GLN A 134 19.05 7.56 -25.89
N ASP A 135 18.33 7.54 -27.03
CA ASP A 135 18.92 7.71 -28.35
C ASP A 135 19.32 9.15 -28.71
N ASP A 136 18.77 10.18 -28.04
CA ASP A 136 18.95 11.58 -28.49
C ASP A 136 19.75 12.47 -27.54
N THR A 137 20.06 12.05 -26.31
CA THR A 137 20.38 13.05 -25.26
C THR A 137 21.35 12.65 -24.13
N VAL A 138 21.80 11.39 -24.05
CA VAL A 138 22.64 10.95 -22.93
C VAL A 138 23.95 11.74 -22.82
N ASP A 139 24.65 11.95 -23.94
CA ASP A 139 25.98 12.60 -23.95
C ASP A 139 25.94 14.05 -23.45
N LYS A 140 24.78 14.71 -23.60
CA LYS A 140 24.57 16.05 -23.07
C LYS A 140 24.54 16.09 -21.54
N TYR A 141 24.15 14.99 -20.89
CA TYR A 141 23.97 14.88 -19.44
C TYR A 141 25.01 13.96 -18.77
N LEU A 142 25.98 13.46 -19.54
CA LEU A 142 27.04 12.60 -19.05
C LEU A 142 28.25 13.46 -18.67
N LEU A 143 28.49 13.60 -17.37
CA LEU A 143 29.65 14.29 -16.80
C LEU A 143 30.58 13.26 -16.17
N ASP A 144 31.78 13.08 -16.72
CA ASP A 144 32.76 12.09 -16.26
C ASP A 144 32.17 10.67 -16.09
N GLY A 145 31.35 10.24 -17.06
CA GLY A 145 30.68 8.94 -17.04
C GLY A 145 29.49 8.83 -16.07
N HIS A 146 29.09 9.94 -15.44
CA HIS A 146 27.98 9.98 -14.50
C HIS A 146 26.82 10.84 -14.98
N ILE A 147 25.60 10.38 -14.68
CA ILE A 147 24.40 11.22 -14.74
C ILE A 147 24.16 11.76 -13.34
N ILE A 148 23.94 13.07 -13.23
CA ILE A 148 23.67 13.75 -11.96
C ILE A 148 22.26 14.34 -12.03
N ILE A 149 21.42 13.91 -11.10
CA ILE A 149 20.03 14.37 -10.96
C ILE A 149 19.89 15.10 -9.64
N THR A 150 19.45 16.35 -9.68
CA THR A 150 19.00 17.08 -8.50
C THR A 150 17.49 16.95 -8.38
N CYS A 151 17.03 16.39 -7.27
CA CYS A 151 15.62 16.30 -6.89
C CYS A 151 15.36 17.31 -5.76
N THR A 152 14.58 18.34 -6.03
CA THR A 152 14.08 19.24 -4.98
C THR A 152 12.71 18.77 -4.56
N VAL A 153 12.55 18.48 -3.27
CA VAL A 153 11.27 18.11 -2.67
C VAL A 153 10.74 19.30 -1.91
N THR A 154 9.50 19.68 -2.18
CA THR A 154 8.80 20.78 -1.52
C THR A 154 7.52 20.23 -0.91
N ILE A 155 7.44 20.20 0.42
CA ILE A 155 6.26 19.76 1.15
C ILE A 155 5.29 20.93 1.21
N LEU A 156 4.06 20.67 0.79
CA LEU A 156 2.97 21.63 0.83
C LEU A 156 2.15 21.40 2.10
N GLY A 157 1.83 22.48 2.78
CA GLY A 157 0.85 22.50 3.85
C GLY A 157 -0.38 23.24 3.37
N SER A 158 -1.56 22.70 3.64
CA SER A 158 -2.79 23.48 3.57
C SER A 158 -2.85 24.38 4.82
N ASP A 159 -2.83 25.70 4.63
CA ASP A 159 -3.20 26.59 5.72
C ASP A 159 -4.72 26.50 5.94
N SER A 160 -5.14 25.70 6.93
CA SER A 160 -6.07 26.26 7.90
C SER A 160 -5.26 27.27 8.71
N THR A 161 -5.32 28.55 8.30
CA THR A 161 -4.52 29.65 8.83
C THR A 161 -4.41 29.61 10.37
N PRO A 162 -3.20 29.57 10.95
CA PRO A 162 -3.00 30.01 12.32
C PRO A 162 -2.77 31.52 12.29
N ALA A 163 -3.84 32.30 12.38
CA ALA A 163 -3.69 33.68 12.81
C ALA A 163 -3.11 33.65 14.23
N GLY A 164 -2.06 34.43 14.46
CA GLY A 164 -1.45 34.57 15.78
C GLY A 164 -2.47 35.01 16.82
N SER A 165 -2.99 34.04 17.55
CA SER A 165 -3.59 34.19 18.86
C SER A 165 -3.60 32.80 19.48
N SER A 166 -3.10 32.70 20.70
CA SER A 166 -3.29 31.57 21.61
C SER A 166 -4.78 31.30 21.82
N SER A 167 -5.39 30.58 20.88
CA SER A 167 -6.71 29.98 21.02
C SER A 167 -6.58 28.55 20.52
N THR A 168 -6.64 27.60 21.44
CA THR A 168 -6.94 26.19 21.20
C THR A 168 -8.28 26.11 20.47
N THR A 169 -8.28 26.24 19.15
CA THR A 169 -9.38 25.71 18.34
C THR A 169 -9.24 24.20 18.38
N PRO A 170 -10.17 23.46 19.01
CA PRO A 170 -10.14 22.01 19.00
C PRO A 170 -10.20 21.56 17.54
N SER A 171 -9.24 20.74 17.13
CA SER A 171 -9.30 20.07 15.84
C SER A 171 -10.57 19.23 15.81
N LEU A 172 -11.49 19.55 14.89
CA LEU A 172 -12.63 18.69 14.57
C LEU A 172 -12.13 17.57 13.65
N ASP A 173 -11.32 16.66 14.20
CA ASP A 173 -10.91 15.46 13.49
C ASP A 173 -11.98 14.39 13.66
N PHE A 174 -12.78 14.19 12.61
CA PHE A 174 -13.81 13.15 12.57
C PHE A 174 -13.26 11.76 12.90
N ARG A 175 -12.00 11.46 12.59
CA ARG A 175 -11.37 10.19 12.98
C ARG A 175 -11.19 10.11 14.49
N GLU A 176 -10.72 11.19 15.10
CA GLU A 176 -10.53 11.29 16.55
C GLU A 176 -11.87 11.24 17.28
N ASP A 177 -12.89 11.92 16.76
CA ASP A 177 -14.26 11.86 17.29
C ASP A 177 -14.81 10.42 17.31
N PHE A 178 -14.62 9.65 16.23
CA PHE A 178 -15.04 8.25 16.17
C PHE A 178 -14.15 7.33 17.00
N ALA A 179 -12.85 7.61 17.10
CA ALA A 179 -11.97 6.90 18.03
C ALA A 179 -12.40 7.11 19.49
N ASN A 180 -12.81 8.33 19.84
CA ASN A 180 -13.34 8.65 21.17
C ASN A 180 -14.66 7.93 21.42
N LEU A 181 -15.57 7.83 20.44
CA LEU A 181 -16.79 7.01 20.58
C LEU A 181 -16.50 5.54 20.92
N TRP A 182 -15.40 4.98 20.40
CA TRP A 182 -14.98 3.62 20.75
C TRP A 182 -14.41 3.52 22.17
N LEU A 183 -13.71 4.54 22.65
CA LEU A 183 -13.06 4.59 23.95
C LEU A 183 -14.02 4.93 25.09
N ASP A 184 -14.85 5.94 24.90
CA ASP A 184 -15.77 6.51 25.90
C ASP A 184 -16.91 5.54 26.22
N LYS A 185 -17.30 4.70 25.24
CA LYS A 185 -18.37 3.70 25.37
C LYS A 185 -19.72 4.29 25.78
N ASP A 186 -20.01 5.50 25.33
CA ASP A 186 -21.30 6.16 25.53
C ASP A 186 -22.29 5.79 24.41
N MET A 187 -23.60 5.92 24.67
CA MET A 187 -24.68 5.80 23.66
C MET A 187 -24.70 4.49 22.83
N LEU A 188 -24.17 3.40 23.41
CA LEU A 188 -24.14 2.07 22.80
C LEU A 188 -25.56 1.51 22.65
N ASP A 189 -25.89 1.02 21.46
CA ASP A 189 -27.25 0.59 21.09
C ASP A 189 -27.31 -0.84 20.51
N VAL A 190 -26.17 -1.55 20.51
CA VAL A 190 -26.07 -2.97 20.18
C VAL A 190 -25.03 -3.67 21.07
N THR A 191 -25.33 -4.92 21.43
CA THR A 191 -24.41 -5.85 22.07
C THR A 191 -24.20 -7.06 21.17
N PHE A 192 -22.95 -7.42 20.92
CA PHE A 192 -22.53 -8.66 20.28
C PHE A 192 -21.99 -9.63 21.32
N GLU A 193 -22.20 -10.92 21.10
CA GLU A 193 -21.56 -11.98 21.86
C GLU A 193 -20.67 -12.79 20.92
N VAL A 194 -19.38 -12.91 21.29
CA VAL A 194 -18.35 -13.60 20.51
C VAL A 194 -17.66 -14.58 21.45
N ASN A 195 -17.88 -15.89 21.27
CA ASN A 195 -17.33 -16.94 22.15
C ASN A 195 -17.53 -16.66 23.66
N GLY A 196 -18.69 -16.11 24.05
CA GLY A 196 -19.03 -15.77 25.44
C GLY A 196 -18.55 -14.41 25.92
N GLU A 197 -17.76 -13.68 25.13
CA GLU A 197 -17.37 -12.29 25.41
C GLU A 197 -18.37 -11.30 24.81
N LEU A 198 -18.73 -10.28 25.58
CA LEU A 198 -19.69 -9.25 25.17
C LEU A 198 -18.98 -7.99 24.65
N PHE A 199 -19.41 -7.54 23.48
CA PHE A 199 -18.91 -6.32 22.82
C PHE A 199 -20.06 -5.37 22.55
N GLN A 200 -20.01 -4.18 23.12
CA GLN A 200 -21.02 -3.15 22.85
C GLN A 200 -20.51 -2.16 21.81
N ALA A 201 -21.41 -1.65 20.95
CA ALA A 201 -21.08 -0.75 19.86
C ALA A 201 -22.29 0.10 19.43
N HIS A 202 -22.10 0.84 18.33
CA HIS A 202 -23.10 1.70 17.70
C HIS A 202 -23.57 1.14 16.35
N LYS A 203 -24.86 0.85 16.21
CA LYS A 203 -25.44 0.25 15.01
C LYS A 203 -25.16 1.07 13.75
N LEU A 204 -25.33 2.39 13.84
CA LEU A 204 -25.15 3.29 12.70
C LEU A 204 -23.70 3.34 12.22
N VAL A 205 -22.73 3.33 13.14
CA VAL A 205 -21.29 3.34 12.78
C VAL A 205 -20.94 2.05 12.04
N LEU A 206 -21.33 0.90 12.60
CA LEU A 206 -21.09 -0.41 11.98
C LEU A 206 -21.75 -0.54 10.61
N ALA A 207 -23.03 -0.15 10.50
CA ALA A 207 -23.78 -0.22 9.25
C ALA A 207 -23.30 0.74 8.16
N ALA A 208 -22.73 1.89 8.54
CA ALA A 208 -22.14 2.83 7.59
C ALA A 208 -20.83 2.30 6.99
N ARG A 209 -20.07 1.50 7.75
CA ARG A 209 -18.72 1.03 7.38
C ARG A 209 -18.71 -0.40 6.83
N SER A 210 -19.74 -1.20 7.11
CA SER A 210 -19.88 -2.56 6.61
C SER A 210 -21.30 -2.83 6.13
N PRO A 211 -21.49 -3.19 4.84
CA PRO A 211 -22.80 -3.59 4.34
C PRO A 211 -23.33 -4.87 5.02
N VAL A 212 -22.43 -5.73 5.52
CA VAL A 212 -22.80 -6.95 6.23
C VAL A 212 -23.37 -6.61 7.60
N PHE A 213 -22.72 -5.72 8.38
CA PHE A 213 -23.32 -5.22 9.61
C PHE A 213 -24.64 -4.48 9.37
N LYS A 214 -24.75 -3.71 8.27
CA LYS A 214 -26.02 -3.08 7.89
C LYS A 214 -27.15 -4.11 7.73
N ASN A 215 -26.87 -5.24 7.07
CA ASN A 215 -27.85 -6.31 6.92
C ASN A 215 -28.17 -7.00 8.24
N ILE A 216 -27.15 -7.32 9.06
CA ILE A 216 -27.32 -7.93 10.38
C ILE A 216 -28.21 -7.08 11.29
N LEU A 217 -27.98 -5.77 11.31
CA LEU A 217 -28.55 -4.88 12.33
C LEU A 217 -29.89 -4.27 11.91
N PHE A 218 -30.11 -4.08 10.61
CA PHE A 218 -31.29 -3.41 10.06
C PHE A 218 -32.13 -4.28 9.12
N GLY A 219 -31.73 -5.53 8.87
CA GLY A 219 -32.51 -6.48 8.05
C GLY A 219 -32.65 -6.09 6.58
N VAL A 220 -31.70 -5.31 6.05
CA VAL A 220 -31.78 -4.75 4.68
C VAL A 220 -31.37 -5.76 3.59
N GLY A 221 -31.06 -7.01 3.97
CA GLY A 221 -30.71 -8.07 3.05
C GLY A 221 -30.40 -9.39 3.78
N PRO A 222 -30.15 -10.48 3.03
CA PRO A 222 -29.73 -11.74 3.62
C PRO A 222 -28.37 -11.58 4.31
N SER A 223 -28.25 -12.13 5.52
CA SER A 223 -26.98 -12.27 6.24
C SER A 223 -26.84 -13.70 6.72
N GLN A 224 -25.67 -14.30 6.53
CA GLN A 224 -25.33 -15.59 7.12
C GLN A 224 -24.70 -15.45 8.51
N GLN A 225 -24.37 -14.22 8.92
CA GLN A 225 -23.80 -13.88 10.23
C GLN A 225 -24.82 -13.13 11.09
N GLY A 226 -24.57 -13.09 12.39
CA GLY A 226 -25.35 -12.30 13.34
C GLY A 226 -26.74 -12.87 13.59
N ARG A 227 -26.86 -13.78 14.57
CA ARG A 227 -28.14 -14.30 15.03
C ARG A 227 -28.56 -13.60 16.31
N LEU A 228 -29.82 -13.19 16.42
CA LEU A 228 -30.33 -12.66 17.69
C LEU A 228 -30.44 -13.80 18.69
N SER A 229 -29.72 -13.68 19.80
CA SER A 229 -29.90 -14.55 20.97
C SER A 229 -31.19 -14.18 21.69
N GLY A 230 -31.74 -15.14 22.45
CA GLY A 230 -32.89 -14.89 23.33
C GLY A 230 -32.64 -13.80 24.38
N ALA A 231 -31.38 -13.44 24.64
CA ALA A 231 -30.98 -12.35 25.53
C ALA A 231 -30.85 -10.97 24.83
N GLY A 232 -31.19 -10.85 23.54
CA GLY A 232 -31.13 -9.58 22.79
C GLY A 232 -29.75 -9.20 22.26
N ALA A 233 -28.73 -10.03 22.46
CA ALA A 233 -27.39 -9.86 21.88
C ALA A 233 -27.29 -10.51 20.49
N VAL A 234 -26.45 -9.95 19.62
CA VAL A 234 -26.13 -10.49 18.29
C VAL A 234 -24.97 -11.48 18.41
N GLN A 235 -25.24 -12.76 18.18
CA GLN A 235 -24.24 -13.83 18.22
C GLN A 235 -23.37 -13.81 16.98
N ILE A 236 -22.05 -13.77 17.19
CA ILE A 236 -21.03 -13.90 16.16
C ILE A 236 -20.31 -15.23 16.37
N GLU A 237 -20.63 -16.20 15.51
CA GLU A 237 -20.04 -17.54 15.53
C GLU A 237 -18.76 -17.58 14.68
N GLY A 238 -17.78 -18.41 15.09
CA GLY A 238 -16.59 -18.70 14.28
C GLY A 238 -15.51 -17.61 14.24
N MET A 239 -15.57 -16.62 15.14
CA MET A 239 -14.57 -15.56 15.25
C MET A 239 -13.98 -15.51 16.65
N GLN A 240 -12.67 -15.30 16.76
CA GLN A 240 -12.03 -15.07 18.06
C GLN A 240 -12.36 -13.66 18.59
N PRO A 241 -12.55 -13.49 19.92
CA PRO A 241 -12.87 -12.18 20.51
C PRO A 241 -11.82 -11.11 20.19
N SER A 242 -10.53 -11.46 20.18
CA SER A 242 -9.43 -10.56 19.82
C SER A 242 -9.53 -10.04 18.38
N VAL A 243 -9.88 -10.91 17.44
CA VAL A 243 -10.09 -10.56 16.02
C VAL A 243 -11.32 -9.69 15.85
N PHE A 244 -12.42 -10.01 16.54
CA PHE A 244 -13.63 -9.19 16.50
C PHE A 244 -13.36 -7.79 17.05
N LYS A 245 -12.65 -7.69 18.18
CA LYS A 245 -12.25 -6.41 18.77
C LYS A 245 -11.43 -5.56 17.79
N MET A 246 -10.44 -6.16 17.11
CA MET A 246 -9.62 -5.46 16.10
C MET A 246 -10.46 -5.00 14.91
N MET A 247 -11.37 -5.84 14.42
CA MET A 247 -12.25 -5.50 13.31
C MET A 247 -13.16 -4.31 13.66
N ILE A 248 -13.77 -4.32 14.85
CA ILE A 248 -14.61 -3.21 15.31
C ILE A 248 -13.76 -1.95 15.53
N GLN A 249 -12.61 -2.05 16.18
CA GLN A 249 -11.71 -0.90 16.35
C GLN A 249 -11.32 -0.27 15.01
N PHE A 250 -11.02 -1.09 13.99
CA PHE A 250 -10.77 -0.59 12.63
C PHE A 250 -11.96 0.19 12.08
N ILE A 251 -13.19 -0.29 12.28
CA ILE A 251 -14.41 0.39 11.81
C ILE A 251 -14.54 1.82 12.38
N TYR A 252 -14.12 2.05 13.62
CA TYR A 252 -14.13 3.39 14.23
C TYR A 252 -12.91 4.24 13.84
N THR A 253 -11.74 3.63 13.67
CA THR A 253 -10.46 4.37 13.66
C THR A 253 -9.75 4.39 12.32
N ASP A 254 -10.15 3.55 11.35
CA ASP A 254 -9.41 3.28 10.11
C ASP A 254 -7.93 2.96 10.35
N SER A 255 -7.67 2.24 11.43
CA SER A 255 -6.34 1.84 11.89
C SER A 255 -6.40 0.43 12.47
N VAL A 256 -5.34 -0.34 12.27
CA VAL A 256 -5.14 -1.66 12.91
C VAL A 256 -4.02 -1.50 13.94
N PRO A 257 -4.16 -2.05 15.15
CA PRO A 257 -3.10 -2.09 16.15
C PRO A 257 -1.76 -2.49 15.54
N HIS A 258 -0.71 -1.73 15.84
CA HIS A 258 0.65 -2.07 15.40
C HIS A 258 1.20 -3.24 16.22
N ASP A 259 2.24 -3.87 15.67
CA ASP A 259 2.85 -5.12 16.16
C ASP A 259 3.27 -5.02 17.63
N GLN A 260 3.64 -3.83 18.09
CA GLN A 260 3.99 -3.58 19.49
C GLN A 260 2.80 -3.69 20.45
N GLU A 261 1.58 -3.39 19.99
CA GLU A 261 0.34 -3.58 20.77
C GLU A 261 -0.08 -5.06 20.78
N LEU A 262 0.26 -5.82 19.74
CA LEU A 262 -0.06 -7.24 19.58
C LEU A 262 0.97 -8.15 20.29
N ALA A 263 2.25 -7.77 20.28
CA ALA A 263 3.36 -8.53 20.87
C ALA A 263 3.35 -8.57 22.40
N ASN A 264 2.71 -7.61 23.06
CA ASN A 264 2.62 -7.56 24.53
C ASN A 264 1.77 -8.68 25.15
N ASN A 265 1.08 -9.48 24.34
CA ASN A 265 0.09 -10.45 24.80
C ASN A 265 0.42 -11.93 24.46
N ASP A 266 1.66 -12.25 24.07
CA ASP A 266 2.07 -13.62 23.65
C ASP A 266 1.24 -14.16 22.46
N ILE A 267 0.72 -13.27 21.62
CA ILE A 267 -0.19 -13.65 20.55
C ILE A 267 0.58 -13.89 19.25
N ASP A 268 0.29 -15.02 18.59
CA ASP A 268 0.69 -15.28 17.21
C ASP A 268 0.05 -14.23 16.29
N THR A 269 0.83 -13.17 16.04
CA THR A 269 0.44 -11.99 15.26
C THR A 269 0.09 -12.38 13.83
N LEU A 270 0.74 -13.42 13.29
CA LEU A 270 0.50 -13.90 11.94
C LEU A 270 -0.84 -14.63 11.85
N ALA A 271 -1.11 -15.55 12.77
CA ALA A 271 -2.39 -16.26 12.85
C ALA A 271 -3.57 -15.28 13.04
N ILE A 272 -3.40 -14.25 13.88
CA ILE A 272 -4.40 -13.19 14.02
C ILE A 272 -4.59 -12.42 12.72
N THR A 273 -3.51 -12.07 12.02
CA THR A 273 -3.62 -11.34 10.75
C THR A 273 -4.36 -12.16 9.70
N GLN A 274 -4.13 -13.48 9.65
CA GLN A 274 -4.85 -14.39 8.77
C GLN A 274 -6.35 -14.45 9.11
N GLN A 275 -6.70 -14.56 10.40
CA GLN A 275 -8.09 -14.55 10.85
C GLN A 275 -8.77 -13.20 10.61
N LEU A 276 -8.04 -12.09 10.80
CA LEU A 276 -8.54 -10.74 10.55
C LEU A 276 -8.77 -10.48 9.06
N LEU A 277 -7.94 -11.04 8.18
CA LEU A 277 -8.18 -11.02 6.73
C LEU A 277 -9.49 -11.72 6.39
N ALA A 278 -9.69 -12.93 6.92
CA ALA A 278 -10.91 -13.71 6.69
C ALA A 278 -12.15 -12.95 7.19
N ALA A 279 -12.06 -12.34 8.38
CA ALA A 279 -13.10 -11.49 8.94
C ALA A 279 -13.36 -10.26 8.05
N ALA A 280 -12.31 -9.58 7.59
CA ALA A 280 -12.43 -8.40 6.75
C ALA A 280 -13.14 -8.69 5.43
N ASP A 281 -12.83 -9.82 4.79
CA ASP A 281 -13.54 -10.27 3.60
C ASP A 281 -15.00 -10.59 3.89
N THR A 282 -15.23 -11.36 4.96
CA THR A 282 -16.55 -11.80 5.43
C THR A 282 -17.49 -10.62 5.73
N TYR A 283 -16.98 -9.53 6.31
CA TYR A 283 -17.72 -8.32 6.65
C TYR A 283 -17.59 -7.20 5.59
N ALA A 284 -17.02 -7.52 4.41
CA ALA A 284 -16.82 -6.60 3.29
C ALA A 284 -16.03 -5.31 3.63
N LEU A 285 -15.06 -5.42 4.53
CA LEU A 285 -14.13 -4.35 4.93
C LEU A 285 -12.90 -4.35 4.00
N THR A 286 -13.09 -3.83 2.80
CA THR A 286 -12.09 -3.91 1.70
C THR A 286 -10.71 -3.35 2.11
N MET A 287 -10.66 -2.20 2.78
CA MET A 287 -9.38 -1.60 3.19
C MET A 287 -8.65 -2.43 4.24
N LEU A 288 -9.38 -2.98 5.22
CA LEU A 288 -8.80 -3.86 6.24
C LEU A 288 -8.23 -5.14 5.61
N LYS A 289 -8.96 -5.73 4.66
CA LYS A 289 -8.49 -6.90 3.91
C LYS A 289 -7.17 -6.61 3.19
N LEU A 290 -7.08 -5.47 2.51
CA LEU A 290 -5.85 -5.04 1.82
C LEU A 290 -4.68 -4.79 2.77
N MET A 291 -4.92 -4.22 3.95
CA MET A 291 -3.89 -4.03 4.98
C MET A 291 -3.37 -5.38 5.50
N CYS A 292 -4.28 -6.34 5.74
CA CYS A 292 -3.89 -7.70 6.15
C CYS A 292 -3.10 -8.41 5.05
N GLU A 293 -3.52 -8.32 3.78
CA GLU A 293 -2.78 -8.87 2.64
C GLU A 293 -1.36 -8.29 2.56
N GLU A 294 -1.19 -6.98 2.79
CA GLU A 294 0.12 -6.34 2.73
C GLU A 294 1.05 -6.88 3.82
N ARG A 295 0.52 -7.02 5.03
CA ARG A 295 1.27 -7.58 6.16
C ARG A 295 1.69 -9.01 5.90
N LEU A 296 0.76 -9.87 5.47
CA LEU A 296 1.05 -11.27 5.16
C LEU A 296 2.07 -11.42 4.02
N CYS A 297 2.06 -10.53 3.03
CA CYS A 297 3.09 -10.50 1.98
C CYS A 297 4.49 -10.20 2.55
N ARG A 298 4.60 -9.30 3.53
CA ARG A 298 5.89 -8.90 4.14
C ARG A 298 6.45 -9.98 5.08
N GLU A 299 5.58 -10.72 5.74
CA GLU A 299 5.92 -11.73 6.75
C GLU A 299 5.92 -13.17 6.22
N LEU A 300 5.71 -13.35 4.90
CA LEU A 300 5.66 -14.65 4.28
C LEU A 300 6.96 -15.42 4.51
N SER A 301 6.84 -16.63 5.05
CA SER A 301 7.94 -17.53 5.37
C SER A 301 7.64 -18.94 4.84
N ILE A 302 8.62 -19.85 4.96
CA ILE A 302 8.43 -21.26 4.58
C ILE A 302 7.31 -21.90 5.40
N ASP A 303 7.30 -21.63 6.71
CA ASP A 303 6.33 -22.22 7.64
C ASP A 303 4.91 -21.68 7.42
N SER A 304 4.78 -20.40 7.10
CA SER A 304 3.48 -19.76 6.88
C SER A 304 2.95 -19.86 5.45
N PHE A 305 3.76 -20.39 4.52
CA PHE A 305 3.46 -20.40 3.10
C PHE A 305 2.13 -21.09 2.77
N ALA A 306 1.97 -22.32 3.25
CA ALA A 306 0.83 -23.16 2.89
C ALA A 306 -0.50 -22.58 3.40
N THR A 307 -0.53 -22.16 4.68
CA THR A 307 -1.73 -21.54 5.28
C THR A 307 -2.07 -20.22 4.59
N THR A 308 -1.07 -19.39 4.29
CA THR A 308 -1.25 -18.11 3.60
C THR A 308 -1.74 -18.27 2.16
N LEU A 309 -1.24 -19.27 1.43
CA LEU A 309 -1.68 -19.55 0.05
C LEU A 309 -3.13 -20.05 0.01
N VAL A 310 -3.51 -20.94 0.93
CA VAL A 310 -4.90 -21.42 1.04
C VAL A 310 -5.83 -20.25 1.37
N LEU A 311 -5.45 -19.43 2.36
CA LEU A 311 -6.20 -18.24 2.73
C LEU A 311 -6.37 -17.29 1.54
N ALA A 312 -5.32 -17.09 0.76
CA ALA A 312 -5.36 -16.21 -0.41
C ALA A 312 -6.27 -16.73 -1.52
N GLU A 313 -6.37 -18.07 -1.69
CA GLU A 313 -7.34 -18.67 -2.60
C GLU A 313 -8.77 -18.50 -2.08
N GLN A 314 -9.00 -18.85 -0.82
CA GLN A 314 -10.34 -18.88 -0.21
C GLN A 314 -11.01 -17.51 -0.20
N HIS A 315 -10.23 -16.44 -0.04
CA HIS A 315 -10.72 -15.07 0.02
C HIS A 315 -10.40 -14.27 -1.24
N ASP A 316 -10.05 -14.91 -2.36
CA ASP A 316 -9.74 -14.21 -3.64
C ASP A 316 -8.70 -13.07 -3.51
N CYS A 317 -7.71 -13.25 -2.64
CA CYS A 317 -6.63 -12.30 -2.41
C CYS A 317 -5.58 -12.39 -3.52
N LEU A 318 -5.89 -11.80 -4.65
CA LEU A 318 -5.11 -11.85 -5.88
C LEU A 318 -3.66 -11.36 -5.75
N ARG A 319 -3.38 -10.42 -4.83
CA ARG A 319 -2.04 -9.90 -4.56
C ARG A 319 -1.26 -10.86 -3.65
N LEU A 320 -1.87 -11.29 -2.56
CA LEU A 320 -1.27 -12.27 -1.64
C LEU A 320 -0.94 -13.59 -2.34
N LYS A 321 -1.87 -14.12 -3.16
CA LYS A 321 -1.65 -15.31 -3.98
C LYS A 321 -0.45 -15.14 -4.91
N ALA A 322 -0.33 -13.98 -5.56
CA ALA A 322 0.82 -13.70 -6.44
C ALA A 322 2.14 -13.65 -5.67
N ALA A 323 2.15 -13.06 -4.46
CA ALA A 323 3.32 -13.04 -3.60
C ALA A 323 3.74 -14.45 -3.16
N CYS A 324 2.80 -15.32 -2.79
CA CYS A 324 3.08 -16.73 -2.53
C CYS A 324 3.70 -17.42 -3.75
N LEU A 325 3.09 -17.29 -4.93
CA LEU A 325 3.64 -17.91 -6.15
C LEU A 325 5.05 -17.40 -6.49
N TYR A 326 5.33 -16.12 -6.24
CA TYR A 326 6.66 -15.54 -6.41
C TYR A 326 7.66 -16.10 -5.40
N PHE A 327 7.27 -16.19 -4.12
CA PHE A 327 8.10 -16.76 -3.06
C PHE A 327 8.51 -18.21 -3.34
N ALA A 328 7.58 -19.01 -3.87
CA ALA A 328 7.81 -20.40 -4.27
C ALA A 328 8.53 -20.55 -5.63
N SER A 329 8.75 -19.47 -6.38
CA SER A 329 9.52 -19.54 -7.63
C SER A 329 11.03 -19.64 -7.41
N ASP A 330 11.51 -19.30 -6.21
CA ASP A 330 12.88 -19.55 -5.77
C ASP A 330 13.06 -21.05 -5.49
N PRO A 331 13.98 -21.76 -6.19
CA PRO A 331 14.22 -23.17 -5.99
C PRO A 331 14.57 -23.56 -4.55
N GLU A 332 15.31 -22.71 -3.81
CA GLU A 332 15.66 -22.99 -2.42
C GLU A 332 14.42 -22.97 -1.52
N ASN A 333 13.57 -21.96 -1.67
CA ASN A 333 12.30 -21.88 -0.92
C ASN A 333 11.38 -23.04 -1.29
N LEU A 334 11.23 -23.33 -2.59
CA LEU A 334 10.38 -24.42 -3.04
C LEU A 334 10.81 -25.77 -2.46
N SER A 335 12.12 -26.03 -2.44
CA SER A 335 12.67 -27.27 -1.87
C SER A 335 12.35 -27.41 -0.38
N LYS A 336 12.42 -26.32 0.40
CA LYS A 336 12.11 -26.33 1.83
C LYS A 336 10.60 -26.44 2.07
N ILE A 337 9.78 -25.72 1.30
CA ILE A 337 8.32 -25.80 1.35
C ILE A 337 7.84 -27.22 1.02
N ALA A 338 8.43 -27.86 0.01
CA ALA A 338 8.02 -29.21 -0.40
C ALA A 338 8.26 -30.29 0.68
N LEU A 339 9.07 -29.97 1.69
CA LEU A 339 9.35 -30.85 2.83
C LEU A 339 8.42 -30.62 4.03
N THR A 340 7.53 -29.62 3.98
CA THR A 340 6.60 -29.35 5.09
C THR A 340 5.33 -30.19 4.98
N ASP A 341 4.81 -30.64 6.12
CA ASP A 341 3.57 -31.42 6.19
C ASP A 341 2.37 -30.60 5.70
N GLU A 342 2.37 -29.30 5.93
CA GLU A 342 1.33 -28.38 5.48
C GLU A 342 1.26 -28.28 3.95
N TYR A 343 2.41 -28.35 3.25
CA TYR A 343 2.43 -28.40 1.79
C TYR A 343 1.87 -29.72 1.24
N LEU A 344 2.20 -30.85 1.88
CA LEU A 344 1.64 -32.16 1.53
C LEU A 344 0.11 -32.15 1.70
N ASN A 345 -0.40 -31.57 2.78
CA ASN A 345 -1.84 -31.44 3.00
C ASN A 345 -2.52 -30.52 1.96
N LEU A 346 -1.88 -29.40 1.61
CA LEU A 346 -2.33 -28.52 0.53
C LEU A 346 -2.38 -29.26 -0.81
N SER A 347 -1.42 -30.15 -1.05
CA SER A 347 -1.33 -30.92 -2.27
C SER A 347 -2.53 -31.85 -2.48
N LEU A 348 -3.07 -32.38 -1.39
CA LEU A 348 -4.24 -33.27 -1.39
C LEU A 348 -5.56 -32.48 -1.43
N ALA A 349 -5.63 -31.35 -0.71
CA ALA A 349 -6.85 -30.57 -0.57
C ALA A 349 -7.15 -29.66 -1.79
N TYR A 350 -6.12 -29.15 -2.47
CA TYR A 350 -6.28 -28.15 -3.55
C TYR A 350 -5.38 -28.43 -4.78
N PRO A 351 -5.71 -29.44 -5.61
CA PRO A 351 -4.89 -29.84 -6.76
C PRO A 351 -4.73 -28.74 -7.84
N SER A 352 -5.67 -27.81 -7.94
CA SER A 352 -5.62 -26.65 -8.85
C SER A 352 -4.51 -25.67 -8.46
N ILE A 353 -4.31 -25.44 -7.15
CA ILE A 353 -3.28 -24.55 -6.63
C ILE A 353 -1.88 -25.13 -6.91
N LEU A 354 -1.70 -26.44 -6.72
CA LEU A 354 -0.44 -27.10 -7.07
C LEU A 354 -0.12 -27.00 -8.56
N ARG A 355 -1.14 -27.11 -9.42
CA ARG A 355 -0.95 -26.98 -10.86
C ARG A 355 -0.45 -25.59 -11.20
N ALA A 356 -1.08 -24.55 -10.63
CA ALA A 356 -0.63 -23.17 -10.80
C ALA A 356 0.81 -22.94 -10.29
N LEU A 357 1.16 -23.53 -9.14
CA LEU A 357 2.54 -23.51 -8.62
C LEU A 357 3.51 -24.20 -9.58
N ARG A 358 3.18 -25.41 -10.03
CA ARG A 358 4.01 -26.20 -10.94
C ARG A 358 4.19 -25.50 -12.29
N ASP A 359 3.13 -24.93 -12.85
CA ASP A 359 3.18 -24.23 -14.14
C ASP A 359 4.02 -22.95 -14.03
N LYS A 360 3.92 -22.24 -12.90
CA LYS A 360 4.74 -21.05 -12.62
C LYS A 360 6.22 -21.41 -12.41
N CYS A 361 6.52 -22.51 -11.72
CA CYS A 361 7.89 -22.99 -11.52
C CYS A 361 8.51 -23.53 -12.81
N ARG A 362 7.72 -24.21 -13.65
CA ARG A 362 8.14 -24.72 -14.97
C ARG A 362 8.36 -23.62 -15.99
N ALA A 363 7.66 -22.49 -15.87
CA ALA A 363 7.86 -21.35 -16.74
C ALA A 363 9.25 -20.71 -16.58
N GLY A 364 9.98 -21.00 -15.48
CA GLY A 364 11.27 -20.39 -15.16
C GLY A 364 11.21 -18.85 -15.15
N PRO A 365 12.32 -18.15 -14.88
CA PRO A 365 12.49 -16.82 -15.43
C PRO A 365 12.48 -17.00 -16.96
N LEU A 366 11.65 -16.24 -17.67
CA LEU A 366 11.71 -16.20 -19.14
C LEU A 366 13.11 -15.76 -19.58
N ASP A 367 14.00 -16.72 -19.86
CA ASP A 367 15.21 -16.50 -20.64
C ASP A 367 14.89 -16.77 -22.12
N SER A 368 15.43 -15.85 -22.92
CA SER A 368 15.58 -15.84 -24.37
C SER A 368 15.86 -17.20 -25.02
N ASP A 369 15.14 -17.53 -26.10
CA ASP A 369 15.72 -17.70 -27.45
C ASP A 369 14.73 -18.38 -28.41
N HIS A 370 14.24 -17.63 -29.39
CA HIS A 370 13.78 -18.17 -30.66
C HIS A 370 14.34 -17.34 -31.80
N SER A 371 15.52 -17.72 -32.30
CA SER A 371 15.65 -18.12 -33.71
C SER A 371 17.07 -18.60 -34.02
N SER A 372 17.30 -19.91 -33.89
CA SER A 372 18.29 -20.62 -34.68
C SER A 372 17.62 -21.86 -35.27
N THR A 373 17.14 -21.75 -36.51
CA THR A 373 17.05 -22.87 -37.48
C THR A 373 17.37 -22.23 -38.83
N SER A 374 18.60 -22.34 -39.32
CA SER A 374 19.15 -23.47 -40.09
C SER A 374 18.45 -23.66 -41.44
N THR A 375 18.96 -23.05 -42.50
CA THR A 375 19.62 -23.75 -43.63
C THR A 375 20.39 -22.76 -44.49
#